data_AF-A0A1A5D106-F1
#
_entry.id   AF-A0A1A5D106-F1
#
_cell.length_a   1.000
_cell.length_b   1.000
_cell.length_c   1.000
_cell.angle_alpha   90.00
_cell.angle_beta   90.00
_cell.angle_gamma   90.00
#
_symmetry.space_group_name_H-M   'P 1'
#
loop_
_entity.id
_entity.type
_entity.pdbx_description
1 polymer ?
#
loop_
_entity_poly.entity_id
_entity_poly.type
_entity_poly.pdbx_seq_one_letter_code
_entity_poly.pdbx_strand_id
1 'polypeptide(L)'
;MNATTRTSTAERLGRAFGHGWRAYARGERRASNWLISKGVPVAGAVVLVWVLKLAALGVLLYTTFWLALLLVCVMVVAWMARNADLGEELPEPEWRNGPAGFGLYTYDGFRIDPHVEDD
;
A
#
# COMPACT_ATOMS: atom_id res chain seq x y z
N MET A 1 19.49 36.44 -1.07
CA MET A 1 18.18 35.76 -1.01
C MET A 1 18.34 34.44 -1.74
N ASN A 2 18.36 33.35 -0.97
CA ASN A 2 19.02 32.10 -1.33
C ASN A 2 17.90 31.05 -1.40
N ALA A 3 17.48 30.67 -2.61
CA ALA A 3 16.43 29.68 -2.80
C ALA A 3 17.07 28.28 -2.85
N THR A 4 17.09 27.60 -1.71
CA THR A 4 17.50 26.20 -1.60
C THR A 4 16.36 25.31 -2.15
N THR A 5 16.39 25.05 -3.45
CA THR A 5 15.45 24.13 -4.10
C THR A 5 15.85 22.69 -3.81
N ARG A 6 15.21 22.12 -2.78
CA ARG A 6 15.05 20.66 -2.60
C ARG A 6 14.24 20.10 -3.77
N THR A 7 14.83 19.95 -4.95
CA THR A 7 14.17 19.31 -6.10
C THR A 7 14.66 17.88 -6.26
N SER A 8 13.96 17.03 -5.52
CA SER A 8 13.37 15.77 -5.96
C SER A 8 14.21 14.85 -6.86
N THR A 9 14.62 13.74 -6.25
CA THR A 9 15.15 12.50 -6.84
C THR A 9 14.32 11.96 -8.02
N ALA A 10 13.09 12.42 -8.22
CA ALA A 10 12.19 12.00 -9.31
C ALA A 10 12.72 12.37 -10.70
N GLU A 11 13.41 13.50 -10.88
CA GLU A 11 13.98 13.87 -12.19
C GLU A 11 15.17 12.98 -12.57
N ARG A 12 15.89 12.45 -11.58
CA ARG A 12 17.05 11.57 -11.79
C ARG A 12 16.63 10.18 -12.28
N LEU A 13 15.51 9.66 -11.79
CA LEU A 13 14.94 8.39 -12.25
C LEU A 13 14.48 8.47 -13.71
N GLY A 14 13.86 9.58 -14.11
CA GLY A 14 13.48 9.81 -15.51
C GLY A 14 14.68 9.81 -16.47
N ARG A 15 15.80 10.43 -16.07
CA ARG A 15 17.04 10.39 -16.89
C ARG A 15 17.75 9.04 -16.87
N ALA A 16 17.71 8.30 -15.77
CA ALA A 16 18.28 6.95 -15.70
C ALA A 16 17.54 5.98 -16.63
N PHE A 17 16.20 6.04 -16.66
CA PHE A 17 15.39 5.31 -17.65
C PHE A 17 15.70 5.73 -19.09
N GLY A 18 15.92 7.03 -19.34
CA GLY A 18 16.36 7.54 -20.64
C GLY A 18 17.75 7.06 -21.07
N HIS A 19 18.67 6.86 -20.12
CA HIS A 19 20.00 6.30 -20.38
C HIS A 19 19.95 4.78 -20.62
N GLY A 20 19.09 4.04 -19.91
CA GLY A 20 18.80 2.63 -20.17
C GLY A 20 18.24 2.42 -21.58
N TRP A 21 17.32 3.28 -22.01
CA TRP A 21 16.76 3.29 -23.38
C TRP A 21 17.82 3.55 -24.46
N ARG A 22 18.75 4.48 -24.21
CA ARG A 22 19.86 4.76 -25.15
C ARG A 22 20.95 3.67 -25.16
N ALA A 23 21.12 2.92 -24.08
CA ALA A 23 22.00 1.74 -24.07
C ALA A 23 21.32 0.56 -24.78
N TYR A 24 20.01 0.39 -24.60
CA TYR A 24 19.18 -0.59 -25.29
C TYR A 24 19.12 -0.34 -26.81
N ALA A 25 18.80 0.89 -27.24
CA ALA A 25 18.76 1.27 -28.66
C ALA A 25 20.15 1.26 -29.33
N ARG A 26 21.24 1.44 -28.57
CA ARG A 26 22.61 1.26 -29.08
C ARG A 26 23.02 -0.22 -29.13
N GLY A 27 22.55 -1.01 -28.17
CA GLY A 27 22.62 -2.47 -28.18
C GLY A 27 21.93 -3.04 -29.41
N GLU A 28 20.75 -2.53 -29.76
CA GLU A 28 20.06 -2.85 -31.00
C GLU A 28 20.91 -2.60 -32.24
N ARG A 29 21.60 -1.46 -32.36
CA ARG A 29 22.42 -1.17 -33.56
C ARG A 29 23.65 -2.08 -33.66
N ARG A 30 24.30 -2.38 -32.54
CA ARG A 30 25.47 -3.26 -32.51
C ARG A 30 25.08 -4.73 -32.69
N ALA A 31 23.96 -5.15 -32.10
CA ALA A 31 23.34 -6.44 -32.33
C ALA A 31 22.84 -6.56 -33.77
N SER A 32 22.28 -5.51 -34.37
CA SER A 32 21.82 -5.49 -35.76
C SER A 32 22.99 -5.63 -36.73
N ASN A 33 24.10 -4.89 -36.51
CA ASN A 33 25.30 -5.07 -37.34
C ASN A 33 25.92 -6.47 -37.16
N TRP A 34 25.82 -7.05 -35.95
CA TRP A 34 26.26 -8.42 -35.69
C TRP A 34 25.28 -9.47 -36.26
N LEU A 35 23.97 -9.21 -36.28
CA LEU A 35 22.93 -10.05 -36.86
C LEU A 35 22.95 -10.02 -38.39
N ILE A 36 23.24 -8.86 -39.00
CA ILE A 36 23.41 -8.72 -40.45
C ILE A 36 24.62 -9.53 -40.90
N SER A 37 25.68 -9.58 -40.09
CA SER A 37 26.83 -10.45 -40.36
C SER A 37 26.55 -11.96 -40.21
N LYS A 38 25.41 -12.34 -39.61
CA LYS A 38 25.00 -13.73 -39.35
C LYS A 38 23.67 -14.18 -40.01
N GLY A 39 22.98 -13.30 -40.73
CA GLY A 39 21.80 -13.65 -41.54
C GLY A 39 20.52 -14.00 -40.77
N VAL A 40 20.27 -13.39 -39.60
CA VAL A 40 19.01 -13.64 -38.85
C VAL A 40 17.98 -12.52 -39.11
N PRO A 41 16.75 -12.84 -39.56
CA PRO A 41 15.78 -11.90 -40.10
C PRO A 41 14.95 -11.23 -38.99
N VAL A 42 14.06 -10.33 -39.41
CA VAL A 42 12.89 -9.70 -38.74
C VAL A 42 12.40 -10.32 -37.41
N ALA A 43 12.48 -11.64 -37.25
CA ALA A 43 12.23 -12.38 -36.01
C ALA A 43 12.97 -11.81 -34.78
N GLY A 44 14.21 -11.34 -34.92
CA GLY A 44 14.96 -10.77 -33.79
C GLY A 44 14.30 -9.50 -33.22
N ALA A 45 13.85 -8.61 -34.09
CA ALA A 45 13.14 -7.40 -33.70
C ALA A 45 11.78 -7.71 -33.05
N VAL A 46 11.07 -8.72 -33.57
CA VAL A 46 9.78 -9.16 -33.01
C VAL A 46 9.95 -9.72 -31.60
N VAL A 47 10.95 -10.59 -31.37
CA VAL A 47 11.25 -11.13 -30.04
C VAL A 47 11.60 -10.01 -29.06
N LEU A 48 12.38 -9.03 -29.50
CA LEU A 48 12.78 -7.90 -28.67
C LEU A 48 11.59 -7.04 -28.24
N VAL A 49 10.66 -6.75 -29.16
CA VAL A 49 9.40 -6.04 -28.86
C VAL A 49 8.53 -6.85 -27.91
N TRP A 50 8.45 -8.17 -28.08
CA TRP A 50 7.72 -9.05 -27.19
C TRP A 50 8.31 -9.06 -25.78
N VAL A 51 9.64 -9.15 -25.65
CA VAL A 51 10.33 -9.07 -24.35
C VAL A 51 10.06 -7.73 -23.68
N LEU A 52 10.13 -6.63 -24.43
CA LEU A 52 9.83 -5.30 -23.88
C LEU A 52 8.36 -5.21 -23.42
N LYS A 53 7.43 -5.75 -24.19
CA LYS A 53 6.00 -5.78 -23.85
C LYS A 53 5.74 -6.64 -22.61
N LEU A 54 6.35 -7.81 -22.51
CA LEU A 54 6.26 -8.68 -21.32
C LEU A 54 6.89 -8.04 -20.09
N ALA A 55 8.03 -7.36 -20.24
CA ALA A 55 8.65 -6.62 -19.16
C ALA A 55 7.75 -5.48 -18.66
N ALA A 56 7.17 -4.70 -19.58
CA ALA A 56 6.21 -3.66 -19.24
C ALA A 56 4.97 -4.25 -18.53
N LEU A 57 4.44 -5.37 -19.02
CA LEU A 57 3.33 -6.08 -18.40
C LEU A 57 3.69 -6.59 -16.99
N GLY A 58 4.88 -7.16 -16.82
CA GLY A 58 5.37 -7.65 -15.53
C GLY A 58 5.55 -6.52 -14.51
N VAL A 59 6.11 -5.38 -14.92
CA VAL A 59 6.22 -4.20 -14.06
C VAL A 59 4.83 -3.67 -13.66
N LEU A 60 3.90 -3.59 -14.61
CA LEU A 60 2.53 -3.15 -14.33
C LEU A 60 1.82 -4.09 -13.35
N LEU A 61 1.93 -5.40 -13.56
CA LEU A 61 1.35 -6.40 -12.66
C LEU A 61 1.99 -6.33 -11.28
N TYR A 62 3.30 -6.14 -11.20
CA TYR A 62 4.00 -6.01 -9.93
C TYR A 62 3.56 -4.77 -9.15
N THR A 63 3.40 -3.62 -9.82
CA THR A 63 2.96 -2.38 -9.17
C THR A 63 1.51 -2.46 -8.72
N THR A 64 0.60 -2.99 -9.55
CA THR A 64 -0.81 -3.18 -9.16
C THR A 64 -0.96 -4.19 -8.03
N PHE A 65 -0.19 -5.29 -8.06
CA PHE A 65 -0.14 -6.27 -6.98
C PHE A 65 0.34 -5.63 -5.66
N TRP A 66 1.41 -4.84 -5.71
CA TRP A 66 1.91 -4.13 -4.54
C TRP A 66 0.90 -3.12 -3.97
N LEU A 67 0.25 -2.35 -4.83
CA LEU A 67 -0.79 -1.41 -4.41
C LEU A 67 -1.99 -2.14 -3.79
N ALA A 68 -2.42 -3.25 -4.37
CA ALA A 68 -3.47 -4.08 -3.80
C ALA A 68 -3.07 -4.64 -2.42
N LEU A 69 -1.85 -5.14 -2.28
CA LEU A 69 -1.32 -5.63 -1.00
C LEU A 69 -1.29 -4.53 0.06
N LEU A 70 -0.83 -3.33 -0.29
CA LEU A 70 -0.83 -2.18 0.61
C LEU A 70 -2.24 -1.76 0.99
N LEU A 71 -3.17 -1.74 0.04
CA LEU A 71 -4.57 -1.43 0.29
C LEU A 71 -5.20 -2.42 1.28
N VAL A 72 -4.97 -3.73 1.07
CA VAL A 72 -5.43 -4.78 2.00
C VAL A 72 -4.80 -4.58 3.38
N CYS A 73 -3.50 -4.28 3.45
CA CYS A 73 -2.83 -4.01 4.73
C CYS A 73 -3.48 -2.84 5.49
N VAL A 74 -3.73 -1.71 4.80
CA VAL A 74 -4.43 -0.57 5.39
C VAL A 74 -5.84 -0.95 5.83
N MET A 75 -6.57 -1.73 5.03
CA MET A 75 -7.90 -2.20 5.37
C MET A 75 -7.89 -3.08 6.63
N VAL A 76 -6.92 -3.99 6.76
CA VAL A 76 -6.75 -4.83 7.96
C VAL A 76 -6.41 -3.98 9.18
N VAL A 77 -5.53 -2.99 9.05
CA VAL A 77 -5.19 -2.06 10.14
C VAL A 77 -6.41 -1.24 10.56
N ALA A 78 -7.18 -0.72 9.60
CA ALA A 78 -8.40 0.03 9.88
C ALA A 78 -9.48 -0.85 10.54
N TRP A 79 -9.62 -2.09 10.08
CA TRP A 79 -10.53 -3.07 10.67
C TRP A 79 -10.11 -3.43 12.09
N MET A 80 -8.82 -3.68 12.32
CA MET A 80 -8.27 -3.92 13.66
C MET A 80 -8.46 -2.71 14.58
N ALA A 81 -8.24 -1.49 14.10
CA ALA A 81 -8.48 -0.29 14.90
C ALA A 81 -9.96 -0.16 15.27
N ARG A 82 -10.89 -0.41 14.33
CA ARG A 82 -12.33 -0.45 14.61
C ARG A 82 -12.70 -1.56 15.59
N ASN A 83 -12.11 -2.73 15.47
CA ASN A 83 -12.41 -3.85 16.34
C ASN A 83 -11.74 -3.73 17.72
N ALA A 84 -10.62 -3.01 17.82
CA ALA A 84 -9.98 -2.66 19.09
C ALA A 84 -10.75 -1.56 19.82
N ASP A 85 -11.30 -0.58 19.09
CA ASP A 85 -12.23 0.43 19.62
C ASP A 85 -13.53 -0.22 20.15
N LEU A 86 -13.97 -1.33 19.53
CA LEU A 86 -15.05 -2.19 20.04
C LEU A 86 -14.59 -3.17 21.13
N GLY A 87 -13.29 -3.43 21.26
CA GLY A 87 -12.68 -4.34 22.23
C GLY A 87 -12.28 -3.67 23.55
N GLU A 88 -12.26 -2.34 23.58
CA GLU A 88 -12.51 -1.52 24.78
C GLU A 88 -14.02 -1.53 25.07
N GLU A 89 -14.64 -2.71 25.01
CA GLU A 89 -16.02 -2.93 25.41
C GLU A 89 -16.06 -2.57 26.88
N LEU A 90 -16.55 -1.36 27.18
CA LEU A 90 -16.64 -0.83 28.53
C LEU A 90 -17.21 -1.95 29.41
N PRO A 91 -16.56 -2.26 30.55
CA PRO A 91 -16.96 -3.38 31.39
C PRO A 91 -18.46 -3.39 31.57
N GLU A 92 -19.06 -4.57 31.36
CA GLU A 92 -20.51 -4.72 31.46
C GLU A 92 -20.99 -4.14 32.79
N PRO A 93 -22.13 -3.43 32.80
CA PRO A 93 -22.63 -2.82 34.00
C PRO A 93 -22.81 -3.87 35.10
N GLU A 94 -22.19 -3.65 36.25
CA GLU A 94 -22.10 -4.62 37.33
C GLU A 94 -22.91 -4.18 38.55
N TRP A 95 -23.46 -5.16 39.28
CA TRP A 95 -24.14 -4.94 40.55
C TRP A 95 -23.12 -4.71 41.65
N ARG A 96 -23.07 -3.49 42.19
CA ARG A 96 -22.12 -3.11 43.24
C ARG A 96 -22.69 -2.06 44.18
N ASN A 97 -22.03 -1.88 45.32
CA ASN A 97 -22.29 -0.79 46.24
C ASN A 97 -21.50 0.44 45.80
N GLY A 98 -22.20 1.44 45.27
CA GLY A 98 -21.61 2.71 44.85
C GLY A 98 -22.12 3.90 45.65
N PRO A 99 -21.82 5.14 45.20
CA PRO A 99 -22.19 6.36 45.91
C PRO A 99 -23.69 6.55 46.16
N ALA A 100 -24.54 5.92 45.33
CA ALA A 100 -26.00 5.96 45.42
C ALA A 100 -26.60 4.66 46.00
N GLY A 101 -25.81 3.89 46.77
CA GLY A 101 -26.23 2.61 47.36
C GLY A 101 -26.02 1.42 46.42
N PHE A 102 -26.65 0.29 46.75
CA PHE A 102 -26.61 -0.92 45.92
C PHE A 102 -27.43 -0.71 44.65
N GLY A 103 -26.86 -1.05 43.49
CA GLY A 103 -27.55 -0.95 42.21
C GLY A 103 -26.68 -1.40 41.05
N LEU A 104 -27.23 -1.32 39.83
CA LEU A 104 -26.50 -1.57 38.61
C LEU A 104 -25.71 -0.31 38.20
N TYR A 105 -24.38 -0.42 38.18
CA TYR A 105 -23.47 0.67 37.85
C TYR A 105 -22.74 0.43 36.53
N THR A 106 -22.59 1.47 35.71
CA THR A 106 -21.64 1.45 34.57
C THR A 106 -20.20 1.50 35.07
N TYR A 107 -19.24 1.19 34.20
CA TYR A 107 -17.80 1.34 34.46
C TYR A 107 -17.43 2.71 35.03
N ASP A 108 -18.04 3.79 34.53
CA ASP A 108 -17.82 5.18 34.97
C ASP A 108 -18.39 5.52 36.36
N GLY A 109 -19.02 4.56 37.05
CA GLY A 109 -19.53 4.74 38.42
C GLY A 109 -20.90 5.41 38.52
N PHE A 110 -21.62 5.59 37.40
CA PHE A 110 -23.01 6.06 37.40
C PHE A 110 -23.98 4.89 37.57
N ARG A 111 -25.04 5.08 38.38
CA ARG A 111 -26.13 4.11 38.57
C ARG A 111 -27.15 4.26 37.43
N ILE A 112 -27.54 3.14 36.81
CA ILE A 112 -28.47 3.12 35.65
C ILE A 112 -29.78 2.37 35.97
N ASP A 113 -29.80 1.63 37.08
CA ASP A 113 -30.99 0.89 37.52
C ASP A 113 -32.14 1.83 37.93
N PRO A 114 -33.40 1.55 37.53
CA PRO A 114 -34.57 2.24 38.05
C PRO A 114 -34.63 2.11 39.57
N HIS A 115 -34.70 3.24 40.27
CA HIS A 115 -34.79 3.23 41.73
C HIS A 115 -36.15 2.67 42.15
N VAL A 116 -36.17 1.43 42.65
CA VAL A 116 -37.33 0.87 43.33
C VAL A 116 -37.17 1.18 44.82
N GLU A 117 -38.09 1.97 45.37
CA GLU A 117 -38.21 2.13 46.82
C GLU A 117 -38.91 0.88 47.37
N ASP A 118 -38.26 0.20 48.32
CA ASP A 118 -38.91 -0.84 49.10
C ASP A 118 -39.74 -0.14 50.20
N ASP A 119 -41.03 0.07 49.93
CA ASP A 119 -42.03 0.52 50.91
C ASP A 119 -42.42 -0.58 51.92
#